data_AF-A0A949RQ80-F1
#
_entry.id   AF-A0A949RQ80-F1
#
_cell.length_a   1.000
_cell.length_b   1.000
_cell.length_c   1.000
_cell.angle_alpha   90.00
_cell.angle_beta   90.00
_cell.angle_gamma   90.00
#
_symmetry.space_group_name_H-M   'P 1'
#
loop_
_entity.id
_entity.type
_entity.pdbx_description
1 polymer ?
#
loop_
_entity_poly.entity_id
_entity_poly.type
_entity_poly.pdbx_seq_one_letter_code
_entity_poly.pdbx_strand_id
1 'polypeptide(L)'
;MTKLTRSLITAAFSATLMLAQGPGGQGPGDHPPDPQRMTERRVNFLTRSLNLTDAQKSQATTIFTNAATAAQSVHTNMQTARQSLRDAVKKNDAAAIDQASQTIGNLTGQLTSIESKANAAFYAILTPDQQTKFDSGIRRGFGPRMGRQGGRFHQGRGNTNQ
;
A
#
# COMPACT_ATOMS: atom_id res chain seq x y z
N MET A 1 -42.11 -18.80 -44.59
CA MET A 1 -42.60 -20.16 -44.91
C MET A 1 -41.44 -21.12 -44.77
N THR A 2 -41.60 -22.08 -43.85
CA THR A 2 -40.63 -23.01 -43.28
C THR A 2 -40.17 -24.11 -44.24
N LYS A 3 -38.89 -24.51 -44.15
CA LYS A 3 -38.44 -25.89 -44.42
C LYS A 3 -37.36 -26.31 -43.42
N LEU A 4 -37.65 -27.36 -42.65
CA LEU A 4 -36.76 -28.12 -41.77
C LEU A 4 -35.93 -29.12 -42.57
N THR A 5 -34.69 -29.39 -42.15
CA THR A 5 -34.13 -30.76 -42.21
C THR A 5 -33.05 -31.01 -41.15
N ARG A 6 -32.97 -32.28 -40.74
CA ARG A 6 -32.44 -32.83 -39.47
C ARG A 6 -30.98 -33.31 -39.55
N SER A 7 -30.28 -33.15 -38.41
CA SER A 7 -29.22 -33.93 -37.73
C SER A 7 -28.33 -34.96 -38.46
N LEU A 8 -27.06 -35.08 -38.04
CA LEU A 8 -26.35 -36.34 -37.70
C LEU A 8 -24.96 -36.11 -37.01
N ILE A 9 -24.80 -36.72 -35.82
CA ILE A 9 -23.69 -37.56 -35.30
C ILE A 9 -22.31 -36.96 -34.91
N THR A 10 -22.15 -36.83 -33.58
CA THR A 10 -21.17 -37.48 -32.65
C THR A 10 -19.83 -38.03 -33.17
N ALA A 11 -18.70 -37.63 -32.57
CA ALA A 11 -17.70 -38.54 -31.94
C ALA A 11 -16.50 -37.81 -31.31
N ALA A 12 -16.16 -38.31 -30.11
CA ALA A 12 -15.02 -38.13 -29.19
C ALA A 12 -13.64 -37.72 -29.73
N PHE A 13 -12.87 -36.99 -28.90
CA PHE A 13 -11.41 -37.00 -28.63
C PHE A 13 -11.08 -35.66 -27.91
N SER A 14 -10.37 -35.51 -26.80
CA SER A 14 -9.47 -36.35 -26.00
C SER A 14 -9.39 -35.73 -24.61
N ALA A 15 -9.33 -36.56 -23.57
CA ALA A 15 -8.93 -36.12 -22.24
C ALA A 15 -7.45 -35.73 -22.25
N THR A 16 -7.14 -34.44 -22.09
CA THR A 16 -5.78 -34.01 -21.73
C THR A 16 -5.72 -33.83 -20.22
N LEU A 17 -5.25 -34.86 -19.53
CA LEU A 17 -4.73 -34.75 -18.17
C LEU A 17 -3.42 -33.94 -18.22
N MET A 18 -3.50 -32.62 -18.07
CA MET A 18 -2.34 -31.85 -17.59
C MET A 18 -2.43 -31.75 -16.06
N LEU A 19 -1.83 -32.75 -15.42
CA LEU A 19 -1.33 -32.62 -14.06
C LEU A 19 -0.17 -31.62 -14.05
N ALA A 20 0.03 -31.00 -12.89
CA ALA A 20 1.17 -30.17 -12.50
C ALA A 20 1.13 -28.69 -12.90
N GLN A 21 0.35 -27.90 -12.15
CA GLN A 21 0.88 -26.75 -11.42
C GLN A 21 0.22 -26.74 -10.04
N GLY A 22 0.88 -27.35 -9.07
CA GLY A 22 0.47 -27.25 -7.67
C GLY A 22 0.43 -25.77 -7.26
N PRO A 23 -0.47 -25.38 -6.33
CA PRO A 23 -0.43 -24.04 -5.76
C PRO A 23 0.98 -23.84 -5.18
N GLY A 24 1.73 -22.92 -5.78
CA GLY A 24 2.99 -22.47 -5.23
C GLY A 24 2.73 -22.08 -3.77
N GLY A 25 3.38 -22.80 -2.86
CA GLY A 25 3.26 -22.56 -1.44
C GLY A 25 3.66 -21.12 -1.14
N GLN A 26 2.65 -20.28 -0.87
CA GLN A 26 2.82 -19.06 -0.10
C GLN A 26 3.42 -19.48 1.25
N GLY A 27 4.62 -18.99 1.57
CA GLY A 27 5.21 -19.23 2.88
C GLY A 27 4.33 -18.62 3.98
N PRO A 28 4.45 -19.07 5.24
CA PRO A 28 3.82 -18.40 6.37
C PRO A 28 4.42 -17.00 6.52
N GLY A 29 3.84 -16.01 5.83
CA GLY A 29 4.35 -14.63 5.80
C GLY A 29 3.76 -13.73 4.71
N ASP A 30 3.11 -14.29 3.68
CA ASP A 30 2.69 -13.51 2.49
C ASP A 30 1.30 -12.84 2.59
N HIS A 31 0.68 -12.85 3.77
CA HIS A 31 -0.56 -12.11 3.97
C HIS A 31 -0.22 -10.65 4.34
N PRO A 32 -0.73 -9.66 3.59
CA PRO A 32 -0.67 -8.27 4.02
C PRO A 32 -1.14 -8.17 5.48
N PRO A 33 -0.43 -7.45 6.36
CA PRO A 33 -0.87 -7.31 7.74
C PRO A 33 -2.28 -6.71 7.77
N ASP A 34 -3.16 -7.36 8.52
CA ASP A 34 -4.54 -6.94 8.73
C ASP A 34 -4.61 -5.45 9.11
N PRO A 35 -5.34 -4.59 8.36
CA PRO A 35 -5.48 -3.16 8.63
C PRO A 35 -5.92 -2.86 10.07
N GLN A 36 -6.75 -3.72 10.66
CA GLN A 36 -7.19 -3.55 12.03
C GLN A 36 -6.03 -3.75 13.01
N ARG A 37 -5.25 -4.83 12.84
CA ARG A 37 -4.04 -5.07 13.65
C ARG A 37 -3.00 -3.97 13.52
N MET A 38 -2.87 -3.37 12.33
CA MET A 38 -1.97 -2.22 12.14
C MET A 38 -2.42 -1.00 12.92
N THR A 39 -3.72 -0.71 12.89
CA THR A 39 -4.33 0.38 13.65
C THR A 39 -4.16 0.17 15.17
N GLU A 40 -4.43 -1.04 15.65
CA GLU A 40 -4.24 -1.40 17.06
C GLU A 40 -2.79 -1.21 17.51
N ARG A 41 -1.81 -1.66 16.71
CA ARG A 41 -0.38 -1.45 17.00
C ARG A 41 -0.02 0.04 17.08
N ARG A 42 -0.55 0.85 16.16
CA ARG A 42 -0.36 2.30 16.16
C ARG A 42 -0.93 2.95 17.43
N VAL A 43 -2.18 2.64 17.78
CA VAL A 43 -2.82 3.19 18.97
C VAL A 43 -2.11 2.74 20.24
N ASN A 44 -1.67 1.48 20.31
CA ASN A 44 -0.91 0.96 21.45
C ASN A 44 0.43 1.69 21.63
N PHE A 45 1.14 1.96 20.53
CA PHE A 45 2.37 2.75 20.58
C PHE A 45 2.10 4.18 21.09
N LEU A 46 1.10 4.86 20.54
CA LEU A 46 0.74 6.23 20.93
C LEU A 46 0.28 6.29 22.39
N THR A 47 -0.48 5.29 22.82
CA THR A 47 -0.93 5.11 24.21
C THR A 47 0.23 5.10 25.18
N ARG A 48 1.24 4.25 24.92
CA ARG A 48 2.42 4.12 25.79
C ARG A 48 3.29 5.37 25.77
N SER A 49 3.34 6.07 24.63
CA SER A 49 4.21 7.24 24.45
C SER A 49 3.60 8.52 25.03
N LEU A 50 2.27 8.64 25.00
CA LEU A 50 1.55 9.86 25.39
C LEU A 50 0.72 9.69 26.67
N ASN A 51 0.67 8.49 27.25
CA ASN A 51 -0.22 8.14 28.35
C ASN A 51 -1.68 8.52 28.04
N LEU A 52 -2.19 8.00 26.92
CA LEU A 52 -3.56 8.29 26.48
C LEU A 52 -4.59 7.78 27.48
N THR A 53 -5.64 8.55 27.72
CA THR A 53 -6.82 8.11 28.49
C THR A 53 -7.62 7.08 27.69
N ASP A 54 -8.49 6.31 28.34
CA ASP A 54 -9.31 5.30 27.62
C ASP A 54 -10.25 5.95 26.61
N ALA A 55 -10.78 7.14 26.91
CA ALA A 55 -11.54 7.94 25.96
C ALA A 55 -10.71 8.32 24.72
N GLN A 56 -9.47 8.78 24.92
CA GLN A 56 -8.56 9.12 23.83
C GLN A 56 -8.17 7.89 22.99
N LYS A 57 -7.95 6.73 23.62
CA LYS A 57 -7.66 5.47 22.90
C LYS A 57 -8.81 5.06 21.99
N SER A 58 -10.04 5.14 22.50
CA SER A 58 -11.25 4.83 21.73
C SER A 58 -11.36 5.75 20.50
N GLN A 59 -11.26 7.07 20.72
CA GLN A 59 -11.29 8.06 19.63
C GLN A 59 -10.16 7.87 18.62
N ALA A 60 -8.93 7.63 19.09
CA ALA A 60 -7.78 7.37 18.22
C ALA A 60 -7.99 6.12 17.35
N THR A 61 -8.58 5.07 17.92
CA THR A 61 -8.89 3.84 17.18
C THR A 61 -9.87 4.12 16.06
N THR A 62 -10.97 4.84 16.33
CA THR A 62 -11.92 5.25 15.29
C THR A 62 -11.27 6.11 14.22
N ILE A 63 -10.46 7.12 14.60
CA ILE A 63 -9.78 8.01 13.66
C ILE A 63 -8.88 7.23 12.70
N PHE A 64 -8.02 6.35 13.22
CA PHE A 64 -7.06 5.62 12.39
C PHE A 64 -7.70 4.47 11.61
N THR A 65 -8.74 3.83 12.13
CA THR A 65 -9.53 2.85 11.36
C THR A 65 -10.20 3.51 10.15
N ASN A 66 -10.83 4.67 10.35
CA ASN A 66 -11.46 5.40 9.25
C ASN A 66 -10.43 5.83 8.18
N ALA A 67 -9.25 6.26 8.62
CA ALA A 67 -8.15 6.61 7.71
C ALA A 67 -7.65 5.38 6.92
N ALA A 68 -7.47 4.24 7.58
CA ALA A 68 -7.06 2.98 6.95
C ALA A 68 -8.09 2.52 5.89
N THR A 69 -9.38 2.57 6.23
CA THR A 69 -10.48 2.24 5.31
C THR A 69 -10.48 3.17 4.09
N ALA A 70 -10.33 4.49 4.31
CA ALA A 70 -10.27 5.46 3.21
C ALA A 70 -9.04 5.26 2.31
N ALA A 71 -7.92 4.82 2.87
CA ALA A 71 -6.68 4.57 2.12
C ALA A 71 -6.70 3.27 1.32
N GLN A 72 -7.60 2.33 1.62
CA GLN A 72 -7.58 0.97 1.07
C GLN A 72 -7.68 0.97 -0.47
N SER A 73 -8.66 1.70 -1.04
CA SER A 73 -8.82 1.81 -2.49
C SER A 73 -7.64 2.53 -3.15
N VAL A 74 -7.09 3.54 -2.48
CA VAL A 74 -5.92 4.29 -2.96
C VAL A 74 -4.68 3.38 -3.04
N HIS A 75 -4.48 2.49 -2.06
CA HIS A 75 -3.42 1.50 -2.09
C HIS A 75 -3.57 0.48 -3.22
N THR A 76 -4.78 -0.04 -3.45
CA THR A 76 -5.06 -0.93 -4.59
C THR A 76 -4.76 -0.22 -5.92
N ASN A 77 -5.24 1.01 -6.09
CA ASN A 77 -4.98 1.79 -7.30
C ASN A 77 -3.48 2.10 -7.49
N MET A 78 -2.76 2.33 -6.39
CA MET A 78 -1.31 2.54 -6.42
C MET A 78 -0.55 1.29 -6.89
N GLN A 79 -0.99 0.09 -6.49
CA GLN A 79 -0.41 -1.16 -6.99
C GLN A 79 -0.61 -1.30 -8.49
N THR A 80 -1.83 -1.05 -8.98
CA THR A 80 -2.16 -1.06 -10.41
C THR A 80 -1.34 -0.05 -11.19
N ALA A 81 -1.25 1.20 -10.73
CA ALA A 81 -0.48 2.25 -11.41
C ALA A 81 1.02 1.91 -11.48
N ARG A 82 1.59 1.32 -10.41
CA ARG A 82 2.98 0.85 -10.41
C ARG A 82 3.21 -0.33 -11.35
N GLN A 83 2.25 -1.24 -11.47
CA GLN A 83 2.33 -2.33 -12.45
C GLN A 83 2.29 -1.76 -13.88
N SER A 84 1.36 -0.84 -14.14
CA SER A 84 1.25 -0.16 -15.44
C SER A 84 2.55 0.57 -15.82
N LEU A 85 3.17 1.27 -14.86
CA LEU A 85 4.47 1.91 -15.07
C LEU A 85 5.57 0.89 -15.44
N ARG A 86 5.66 -0.24 -14.71
CA ARG A 86 6.65 -1.29 -15.01
C ARG A 86 6.47 -1.85 -16.43
N ASP A 87 5.22 -2.05 -16.85
CA ASP A 87 4.92 -2.60 -18.18
C ASP A 87 5.20 -1.57 -19.28
N ALA A 88 4.89 -0.29 -19.05
CA ALA A 88 5.21 0.80 -19.97
C ALA A 88 6.73 0.95 -20.16
N VAL A 89 7.52 0.83 -19.09
CA VAL A 89 8.99 0.84 -19.15
C VAL A 89 9.52 -0.32 -20.01
N LYS A 90 9.02 -1.53 -19.81
CA LYS A 90 9.46 -2.70 -20.62
C LYS A 90 9.14 -2.53 -22.11
N LYS A 91 8.06 -1.82 -22.43
CA LYS A 91 7.63 -1.53 -23.80
C LYS A 91 8.29 -0.28 -24.40
N ASN A 92 9.05 0.47 -23.59
CA ASN A 92 9.56 1.79 -23.94
C ASN A 92 8.44 2.75 -24.43
N ASP A 93 7.27 2.68 -23.79
CA ASP A 93 6.11 3.50 -24.11
C ASP A 93 6.12 4.78 -23.27
N ALA A 94 6.68 5.86 -23.84
CA ALA A 94 6.85 7.13 -23.14
C ALA A 94 5.52 7.74 -22.67
N ALA A 95 4.47 7.69 -23.50
CA ALA A 95 3.17 8.26 -23.14
C ALA A 95 2.52 7.50 -21.97
N ALA A 96 2.63 6.18 -21.95
CA ALA A 96 2.13 5.38 -20.83
C ALA A 96 2.95 5.57 -19.55
N ILE A 97 4.27 5.80 -19.66
CA ILE A 97 5.13 6.15 -18.52
C ILE A 97 4.66 7.46 -17.88
N ASP A 98 4.42 8.50 -18.68
CA ASP A 98 3.97 9.80 -18.19
C ASP A 98 2.61 9.69 -17.51
N GLN A 99 1.66 8.99 -18.13
CA GLN A 99 0.32 8.79 -17.57
C GLN A 99 0.33 8.01 -16.25
N ALA A 100 1.09 6.92 -16.17
CA ALA A 100 1.22 6.13 -14.95
C ALA A 100 1.90 6.95 -13.84
N SER A 101 2.90 7.77 -14.18
CA SER A 101 3.61 8.64 -13.25
C SER A 101 2.70 9.72 -12.66
N GLN A 102 1.90 10.39 -13.49
CA GLN A 102 0.89 11.36 -13.02
C GLN A 102 -0.13 10.71 -12.09
N THR A 103 -0.60 9.51 -12.44
CA THR A 103 -1.53 8.74 -11.61
C THR A 103 -0.93 8.42 -10.25
N ILE A 104 0.33 7.98 -10.19
CA ILE A 104 1.06 7.73 -8.94
C ILE A 104 1.19 9.02 -8.11
N GLY A 105 1.50 10.15 -8.74
CA GLY A 105 1.57 11.46 -8.07
C GLY A 105 0.26 11.82 -7.39
N ASN A 106 -0.86 11.71 -8.13
CA ASN A 106 -2.20 12.00 -7.61
C ASN A 106 -2.58 11.09 -6.43
N LEU A 107 -2.36 9.78 -6.56
CA LEU A 107 -2.64 8.81 -5.50
C LEU A 107 -1.77 9.05 -4.25
N THR A 108 -0.52 9.48 -4.45
CA THR A 108 0.37 9.86 -3.34
C THR A 108 -0.20 11.07 -2.59
N GLY A 109 -0.66 12.11 -3.31
CA GLY A 109 -1.31 13.26 -2.70
C GLY A 109 -2.57 12.89 -1.92
N GLN A 110 -3.37 11.94 -2.42
CA GLN A 110 -4.54 11.43 -1.70
C GLN A 110 -4.16 10.75 -0.38
N LEU A 111 -3.16 9.84 -0.39
CA LEU A 111 -2.67 9.19 0.83
C LEU A 111 -2.15 10.21 1.84
N THR A 112 -1.37 11.20 1.39
CA THR A 112 -0.88 12.28 2.26
C THR A 112 -2.04 13.06 2.88
N SER A 113 -3.08 13.37 2.12
CA SER A 113 -4.27 14.07 2.62
C SER A 113 -5.01 13.26 3.69
N ILE A 114 -5.23 11.96 3.46
CA ILE A 114 -5.90 11.05 4.40
C ILE A 114 -5.13 11.00 5.72
N GLU A 115 -3.82 10.73 5.65
CA GLU A 115 -2.97 10.62 6.84
C GLU A 115 -2.86 11.95 7.59
N SER A 116 -2.76 13.07 6.87
CA SER A 116 -2.70 14.40 7.49
C SER A 116 -3.99 14.75 8.23
N LYS A 117 -5.16 14.42 7.65
CA LYS A 117 -6.46 14.62 8.30
C LYS A 117 -6.60 13.76 9.55
N ALA A 118 -6.16 12.50 9.49
CA ALA A 118 -6.16 11.61 10.65
C ALA A 118 -5.26 12.14 11.78
N ASN A 119 -4.06 12.59 11.44
CA ASN A 119 -3.13 13.19 12.41
C ASN A 119 -3.67 14.49 13.01
N ALA A 120 -4.35 15.33 12.22
CA ALA A 120 -4.99 16.54 12.71
C ALA A 120 -6.12 16.21 13.70
N ALA A 121 -6.99 15.26 13.36
CA ALA A 121 -8.06 14.80 14.25
C ALA A 121 -7.51 14.19 15.54
N PHE A 122 -6.44 13.39 15.46
CA PHE A 122 -5.78 12.83 16.63
C PHE A 122 -5.14 13.91 17.49
N TYR A 123 -4.46 14.90 16.91
CA TYR A 123 -3.85 16.01 17.64
C TYR A 123 -4.89 16.83 18.43
N ALA A 124 -6.09 16.99 17.88
CA ALA A 124 -7.18 17.73 18.50
C ALA A 124 -7.75 17.07 19.77
N ILE A 125 -7.60 15.75 19.95
CA ILE A 125 -8.07 15.04 21.15
C ILE A 125 -6.99 14.97 22.27
N LEU A 126 -5.77 15.42 21.99
CA LEU A 126 -4.66 15.42 22.95
C LEU A 126 -4.75 16.61 23.91
N THR A 127 -4.24 16.42 25.13
CA THR A 127 -3.99 17.54 26.05
C THR A 127 -2.78 18.35 25.60
N PRO A 128 -2.60 19.61 26.08
CA PRO A 128 -1.43 20.42 25.74
C PRO A 128 -0.08 19.73 26.02
N ASP A 129 0.03 19.01 27.14
CA ASP A 129 1.24 18.27 27.49
C ASP A 129 1.51 17.11 26.51
N GLN A 130 0.45 16.42 26.08
CA GLN A 130 0.54 15.33 25.11
C GLN A 130 0.89 15.86 23.71
N GLN A 131 0.36 17.02 23.31
CA GLN A 131 0.72 17.70 22.07
C GLN A 131 2.21 18.03 22.04
N THR A 132 2.73 18.59 23.13
CA THR A 132 4.17 18.88 23.28
C THR A 132 5.03 17.62 23.13
N LYS A 133 4.62 16.49 23.73
CA LYS A 133 5.29 15.19 23.55
C LYS A 133 5.18 14.65 22.12
N PHE A 134 4.03 14.86 21.48
CA PHE A 134 3.80 14.42 20.11
C PHE A 134 4.70 15.17 19.12
N ASP A 135 4.87 16.48 19.31
CA ASP A 135 5.66 17.36 18.44
C ASP A 135 7.18 17.17 18.60
N SER A 136 7.64 16.82 19.80
CA SER A 136 9.06 16.67 20.14
C SER A 136 9.74 15.40 19.60
N GLY A 137 9.00 14.39 19.13
CA GLY A 137 9.64 13.18 18.61
C GLY A 137 8.75 12.15 17.91
N ILE A 138 7.45 12.14 18.16
CA ILE A 138 6.56 11.09 17.63
C ILE A 138 6.17 11.38 16.18
N ARG A 139 5.92 12.64 15.80
CA ARG A 139 5.61 13.02 14.39
C ARG A 139 6.67 12.54 13.39
N ARG A 140 7.94 12.51 13.78
CA ARG A 140 9.06 12.10 12.89
C ARG A 140 9.08 10.59 12.58
N GLY A 141 8.33 9.77 13.34
CA GLY A 141 8.24 8.32 13.14
C GLY A 141 7.08 7.85 12.25
N PHE A 142 6.01 8.64 12.13
CA PHE A 142 4.76 8.25 11.44
C PHE A 142 4.47 8.97 10.13
N GLY A 143 5.26 9.98 9.76
CA GLY A 143 5.16 10.61 8.43
C GLY A 143 5.73 9.70 7.33
N PRO A 144 5.28 9.84 6.06
CA PRO A 144 5.96 9.21 4.94
C PRO A 144 7.43 9.61 5.02
N ARG A 145 8.33 8.61 5.09
CA ARG A 145 9.77 8.80 5.04
C ARG A 145 10.14 9.39 3.68
N MET A 146 9.95 10.69 3.53
CA MET A 146 10.49 11.47 2.43
C MET A 146 12.02 11.41 2.56
N GLY A 147 12.65 10.55 1.75
CA GLY A 147 13.99 10.80 1.24
C GLY A 147 15.18 10.59 2.18
N ARG A 148 15.23 9.51 2.99
CA ARG A 148 16.53 9.00 3.50
C ARG A 148 16.98 7.74 2.77
N GLN A 149 16.87 7.76 1.45
CA GLN A 149 17.50 6.79 0.55
C GLN A 149 18.11 7.55 -0.63
N GLY A 150 19.17 8.28 -0.34
CA GLY A 150 19.98 8.98 -1.33
C GLY A 150 21.32 9.34 -0.70
N GLY A 151 22.40 8.71 -1.12
CA GLY A 151 23.77 9.06 -0.70
C GLY A 151 24.50 8.04 0.16
N ARG A 152 24.60 6.78 -0.28
CA ARG A 152 25.79 5.97 -0.03
C ARG A 152 26.26 5.36 -1.35
N PHE A 153 26.65 6.22 -2.28
CA PHE A 153 27.64 5.82 -3.26
C PHE A 153 28.94 5.60 -2.48
N HIS A 154 29.26 4.33 -2.23
CA HIS A 154 30.62 3.95 -1.87
C HIS A 154 31.48 4.37 -3.05
N GLN A 155 32.27 5.41 -2.81
CA GLN A 155 33.28 5.93 -3.70
C GLN A 155 34.15 4.75 -4.17
N GLY A 156 34.02 4.41 -5.45
CA GLY A 156 34.91 3.49 -6.13
C GLY A 156 36.32 4.04 -5.95
N ARG A 157 37.09 3.37 -5.10
CA ARG A 157 38.51 3.64 -4.88
C ARG A 157 39.19 3.27 -6.19
N GLY A 158 39.53 4.28 -6.99
CA GLY A 158 40.41 4.12 -8.14
C GLY A 158 41.72 3.54 -7.66
N ASN A 159 41.99 2.29 -8.03
CA ASN A 159 43.30 1.69 -7.91
C ASN A 159 43.97 1.79 -9.27
N THR A 160 44.58 2.94 -9.55
CA THR A 160 45.66 3.03 -10.54
C THR A 160 46.96 2.68 -9.83
N ASN A 161 47.42 1.45 -10.00
CA ASN A 161 48.83 1.08 -9.94
C ASN A 161 49.14 0.49 -11.33
N GLN A 162 50.02 1.13 -12.11
CA GLN A 162 51.44 0.80 -12.19
C GLN A 162 51.67 -0.67 -12.54
#